data_AF-V9LDZ4-F1
#
_entry.id   AF-V9LDZ4-F1
#
_cell.length_a   1.000
_cell.length_b   1.000
_cell.length_c   1.000
_cell.angle_alpha   90.00
_cell.angle_beta   90.00
_cell.angle_gamma   90.00
#
_symmetry.space_group_name_H-M   'P 1'
#
loop_
_entity.id
_entity.type
_entity.pdbx_description
1 polymer ?
#
loop_
_entity_poly.entity_id
_entity_poly.type
_entity_poly.pdbx_seq_one_letter_code
_entity_poly.pdbx_strand_id
1 'polypeptide(L)'
;WGGQEPIVFCSGWQGLQSDHGCGAGLKDFHQAGKPIGLCCIAPVLVARVLPGVEVTVGQEEEEGGKWPYPGTAEAIRCMGGKHFPGDVHQAHVDMKNKIVTTPAFMCETHLHHIFDGIGAMVADVIRLSGK
;
A
#
# COMPACT_ATOMS: atom_id res chain seq x y z
N TRP A 1 -9.70 -22.32 17.57
CA TRP A 1 -8.67 -21.27 17.66
C TRP A 1 -8.32 -20.80 16.24
N GLY A 2 -9.14 -20.11 15.47
CA GLY A 2 -10.32 -19.29 15.76
C GLY A 2 -9.98 -17.80 15.87
N GLY A 3 -9.25 -17.22 14.91
CA GLY A 3 -8.87 -15.81 14.91
C GLY A 3 -9.06 -15.19 13.53
N GLN A 4 -10.07 -14.34 13.39
CA GLN A 4 -10.25 -13.44 12.26
C GLN A 4 -9.23 -12.30 12.42
N GLU A 5 -8.21 -12.25 11.56
CA GLU A 5 -7.38 -11.06 11.43
C GLU A 5 -8.10 -10.08 10.48
N PRO A 6 -8.54 -8.90 10.95
CA PRO A 6 -9.38 -8.00 10.15
C PRO A 6 -8.59 -7.18 9.13
N ILE A 7 -7.25 -7.27 9.10
CA ILE A 7 -6.37 -6.42 8.28
C ILE A 7 -5.18 -7.26 7.81
N VAL A 8 -4.97 -7.36 6.50
CA VAL A 8 -3.76 -7.98 5.93
C VAL A 8 -2.68 -6.90 5.82
N PHE A 9 -1.67 -6.96 6.69
CA PHE A 9 -0.44 -6.18 6.56
C PHE A 9 0.60 -7.04 5.83
N CYS A 10 1.06 -6.60 4.66
CA CYS A 10 2.13 -7.27 3.93
C CYS A 10 3.43 -6.47 4.10
N SER A 11 4.25 -6.82 5.08
CA SER A 11 5.59 -6.23 5.30
C SER A 11 6.65 -7.34 5.20
N GLY A 12 7.25 -7.54 4.02
CA GLY A 12 8.37 -8.48 3.92
C GLY A 12 8.87 -8.72 2.50
N TRP A 13 10.10 -8.28 2.23
CA TRP A 13 10.83 -8.50 0.98
C TRP A 13 11.71 -9.74 1.10
N GLN A 14 11.13 -10.93 1.01
CA GLN A 14 11.85 -12.19 0.75
C GLN A 14 10.94 -13.11 -0.07
N GLY A 15 11.28 -13.31 -1.34
CA GLY A 15 10.64 -14.29 -2.21
C GLY A 15 9.39 -13.77 -2.93
N LEU A 16 9.59 -12.98 -3.98
CA LEU A 16 8.53 -12.61 -4.93
C LEU A 16 8.23 -13.77 -5.90
N GLN A 17 7.95 -14.95 -5.35
CA GLN A 17 7.08 -15.91 -6.03
C GLN A 17 5.68 -15.58 -5.55
N SER A 18 4.75 -15.44 -6.47
CA SER A 18 3.33 -15.26 -6.16
C SER A 18 2.84 -16.50 -5.43
N ASP A 19 3.07 -16.55 -4.11
CA ASP A 19 2.56 -17.61 -3.26
C ASP A 19 1.06 -17.62 -3.47
N HIS A 20 0.52 -18.76 -3.89
CA HIS A 20 -0.86 -18.89 -4.38
C HIS A 20 -1.89 -18.44 -3.32
N GLY A 21 -1.49 -18.29 -2.06
CA GLY A 21 -2.30 -17.75 -0.96
C GLY A 21 -2.39 -16.22 -0.89
N CYS A 22 -1.34 -15.44 -1.21
CA CYS A 22 -1.34 -13.98 -0.97
C CYS A 22 -2.28 -13.24 -1.93
N GLY A 23 -2.27 -13.64 -3.20
CA GLY A 23 -3.19 -13.09 -4.21
C GLY A 23 -4.65 -13.49 -3.97
N ALA A 24 -4.90 -14.68 -3.41
CA ALA A 24 -6.24 -15.12 -3.04
C ALA A 24 -6.77 -14.30 -1.85
N GLY A 25 -5.96 -14.12 -0.80
CA GLY A 25 -6.33 -13.32 0.37
C GLY A 25 -6.72 -11.87 0.03
N LEU A 26 -5.95 -11.19 -0.82
CA LEU A 26 -6.28 -9.82 -1.23
C LEU A 26 -7.61 -9.73 -2.01
N LYS A 27 -7.88 -10.70 -2.88
CA LYS A 27 -9.15 -10.77 -3.63
C LYS A 27 -10.32 -11.04 -2.70
N ASP A 28 -10.18 -11.98 -1.76
CA ASP A 28 -11.24 -12.34 -0.82
C ASP A 28 -11.58 -11.18 0.11
N PHE A 29 -10.57 -10.43 0.58
CA PHE A 29 -10.78 -9.23 1.41
C PHE A 29 -11.48 -8.11 0.63
N HIS A 30 -11.05 -7.87 -0.62
CA HIS A 30 -11.68 -6.87 -1.49
C HIS A 30 -13.13 -7.24 -1.82
N GLN A 31 -13.41 -8.51 -2.15
CA GLN A 31 -14.77 -9.02 -2.38
C GLN A 31 -15.64 -8.93 -1.12
N ALA A 32 -15.07 -9.14 0.07
CA ALA A 32 -15.76 -8.97 1.34
C ALA A 32 -15.96 -7.48 1.72
N GLY A 33 -15.49 -6.53 0.90
CA GLY A 33 -15.61 -5.09 1.14
C GLY A 33 -14.86 -4.62 2.39
N LYS A 34 -13.82 -5.35 2.80
CA LYS A 34 -12.96 -5.01 3.94
C LYS A 34 -11.85 -4.06 3.51
N PRO A 35 -11.47 -3.07 4.33
CA PRO A 35 -10.37 -2.18 4.00
C PRO A 35 -9.02 -2.90 4.03
N ILE A 36 -8.12 -2.49 3.14
CA ILE A 36 -6.78 -3.07 2.98
C ILE A 36 -5.73 -1.96 3.16
N GLY A 37 -4.79 -2.15 4.08
CA GLY A 37 -3.68 -1.22 4.33
C GLY A 37 -2.35 -1.80 3.84
N LEU A 38 -1.62 -1.07 2.99
CA LEU A 38 -0.34 -1.50 2.42
C LEU A 38 0.69 -0.37 2.50
N CYS A 39 1.93 -0.66 2.87
CA CYS A 39 2.98 0.35 2.95
C CYS A 39 4.28 -0.10 2.27
N CYS A 40 5.17 0.86 2.01
CA CYS A 40 6.45 0.61 1.36
C CYS A 40 6.27 0.04 -0.06
N ILE A 41 6.82 -1.15 -0.35
CA ILE A 41 6.71 -1.80 -1.65
C ILE A 41 5.42 -2.62 -1.82
N ALA A 42 4.68 -2.89 -0.74
CA ALA A 42 3.48 -3.73 -0.75
C ALA A 42 2.36 -3.27 -1.71
N PRO A 43 2.15 -1.97 -1.98
CA PRO A 43 1.12 -1.52 -2.94
C PRO A 43 1.27 -2.08 -4.37
N VAL A 44 2.47 -2.51 -4.75
CA VAL A 44 2.74 -3.22 -6.01
C VAL A 44 1.92 -4.52 -6.10
N LEU A 45 1.71 -5.22 -4.98
CA LEU A 45 0.96 -6.47 -4.94
C LEU A 45 -0.51 -6.24 -5.27
N VAL A 46 -1.13 -5.22 -4.68
CA VAL A 46 -2.56 -4.94 -4.94
C VAL A 46 -2.78 -4.42 -6.35
N ALA A 47 -1.85 -3.62 -6.89
CA ALA A 47 -1.89 -3.16 -8.28
C ALA A 47 -1.88 -4.33 -9.29
N ARG A 48 -1.12 -5.40 -9.00
CA ARG A 48 -1.06 -6.60 -9.84
C ARG A 48 -2.32 -7.47 -9.71
N VAL A 49 -2.88 -7.56 -8.51
CA VAL A 49 -3.98 -8.48 -8.19
C VAL A 49 -5.35 -7.90 -8.55
N LEU A 50 -5.51 -6.58 -8.36
CA LEU A 50 -6.75 -5.83 -8.58
C LEU A 50 -6.51 -4.72 -9.60
N PRO A 51 -7.04 -4.84 -10.83
CA PRO A 51 -6.83 -3.83 -11.86
C PRO A 51 -7.59 -2.53 -11.52
N GLY A 52 -6.96 -1.39 -11.80
CA GLY A 52 -7.57 -0.06 -11.69
C GLY A 52 -7.63 0.51 -10.27
N VAL A 53 -6.95 -0.10 -9.31
CA VAL A 53 -6.80 0.42 -7.93
C VAL A 53 -5.88 1.63 -7.88
N GLU A 54 -6.14 2.52 -6.93
CA GLU A 54 -5.36 3.73 -6.70
C GLU A 54 -4.42 3.50 -5.52
N VAL A 55 -3.11 3.74 -5.72
CA VAL A 55 -2.08 3.46 -4.72
C VAL A 55 -0.94 4.48 -4.77
N THR A 56 -0.27 4.69 -3.64
CA THR A 56 0.99 5.44 -3.58
C THR A 56 2.13 4.56 -3.07
N VAL A 57 3.32 4.78 -3.63
CA VAL A 57 4.62 4.31 -3.14
C VAL A 57 5.59 5.46 -2.90
N GLY A 58 5.10 6.71 -2.94
CA GLY A 58 5.94 7.90 -2.84
C GLY A 58 5.84 8.82 -4.03
N GLN A 59 6.96 9.48 -4.33
CA GLN A 59 7.12 10.33 -5.51
C GLN A 59 7.64 9.53 -6.72
N GLU A 60 7.39 10.07 -7.91
CA GLU A 60 7.82 9.49 -9.19
C GLU A 60 9.18 10.00 -9.66
N GLU A 61 9.67 11.08 -9.06
CA GLU A 61 10.93 11.71 -9.40
C GLU A 61 11.91 11.61 -8.24
N GLU A 62 13.19 11.43 -8.57
CA GLU A 62 14.25 11.47 -7.58
C GLU A 62 14.46 12.92 -7.12
N GLU A 63 14.19 13.19 -5.84
CA GLU A 63 14.38 14.51 -5.25
C GLU A 63 15.60 14.50 -4.32
N GLY A 64 16.79 14.74 -4.88
CA GLY A 64 18.03 14.90 -4.10
C GLY A 64 18.37 13.71 -3.20
N GLY A 65 18.05 12.48 -3.64
CA GLY A 65 18.26 11.25 -2.87
C GLY A 65 17.12 10.89 -1.89
N LYS A 66 16.10 11.74 -1.73
CA LYS A 66 14.93 11.47 -0.86
C LYS A 66 14.10 10.28 -1.37
N TRP A 67 14.04 10.07 -2.68
CA TRP A 67 13.24 9.03 -3.32
C TRP A 67 14.12 8.13 -4.19
N PRO A 68 14.77 7.11 -3.61
CA PRO A 68 15.72 6.26 -4.33
C PRO A 68 15.09 5.29 -5.34
N TYR A 69 13.76 5.11 -5.33
CA TYR A 69 13.06 4.10 -6.13
C TYR A 69 11.93 4.63 -7.04
N PRO A 70 12.15 5.70 -7.85
CA PRO A 70 11.11 6.32 -8.68
C PRO A 70 10.48 5.36 -9.69
N GLY A 71 11.25 4.39 -10.21
CA GLY A 71 10.76 3.39 -11.17
C GLY A 71 9.64 2.48 -10.65
N THR A 72 9.40 2.45 -9.34
CA THR A 72 8.30 1.67 -8.75
C THR A 72 6.93 2.19 -9.19
N ALA A 73 6.80 3.52 -9.37
CA ALA A 73 5.59 4.15 -9.87
C ALA A 73 5.21 3.65 -11.27
N GLU A 74 6.20 3.52 -12.14
CA GLU A 74 6.02 3.00 -13.49
C GLU A 74 5.62 1.52 -13.47
N ALA A 75 6.27 0.70 -12.64
CA ALA A 75 5.91 -0.71 -12.48
C ALA A 75 4.43 -0.88 -12.07
N ILE A 76 3.92 -0.04 -11.16
CA ILE A 76 2.50 -0.02 -10.76
C ILE A 76 1.59 0.26 -11.96
N ARG A 77 1.93 1.25 -12.79
CA ARG A 77 1.19 1.57 -14.02
C ARG A 77 1.19 0.39 -15.00
N CYS A 78 2.34 -0.23 -15.22
CA CYS A 78 2.47 -1.39 -16.11
C CYS A 78 1.67 -2.61 -15.63
N MET A 79 1.49 -2.79 -14.32
CA MET A 79 0.68 -3.88 -13.76
C MET A 79 -0.84 -3.58 -13.74
N GLY A 80 -1.26 -2.40 -14.19
CA GLY A 80 -2.67 -2.02 -14.28
C GLY A 80 -3.21 -1.27 -13.06
N GLY A 81 -2.36 -0.88 -12.12
CA GLY A 81 -2.69 0.05 -11.04
C GLY A 81 -2.51 1.51 -11.45
N LYS A 82 -3.09 2.43 -10.69
CA LYS A 82 -2.87 3.87 -10.83
C LYS A 82 -2.00 4.36 -9.67
N HIS A 83 -0.80 4.79 -9.99
CA HIS A 83 0.05 5.41 -9.00
C HIS A 83 -0.34 6.88 -8.79
N PHE A 84 -0.45 7.29 -7.53
CA PHE A 84 -0.65 8.67 -7.11
C PHE A 84 0.58 9.14 -6.32
N PRO A 85 1.27 10.20 -6.77
CA PRO A 85 2.37 10.79 -6.03
C PRO A 85 1.90 11.22 -4.63
N GLY A 86 2.67 10.89 -3.61
CA GLY A 86 2.32 11.17 -2.22
C GLY A 86 3.56 11.40 -1.36
N ASP A 87 3.43 12.28 -0.36
CA ASP A 87 4.50 12.51 0.60
C ASP A 87 4.49 11.48 1.73
N VAL A 88 5.63 11.30 2.40
CA VAL A 88 5.84 10.29 3.44
C VAL A 88 4.95 10.48 4.67
N HIS A 89 4.53 11.71 4.97
CA HIS A 89 3.65 12.03 6.10
C HIS A 89 2.18 11.67 5.86
N GLN A 90 1.82 11.30 4.63
CA GLN A 90 0.43 11.10 4.23
C GLN A 90 0.18 9.68 3.74
N ALA A 91 -1.08 9.27 3.85
CA ALA A 91 -1.59 8.07 3.24
C ALA A 91 -2.52 8.45 2.08
N HIS A 92 -2.46 7.67 1.00
CA HIS A 92 -3.41 7.75 -0.11
C HIS A 92 -4.54 6.75 0.11
N VAL A 93 -5.78 7.21 -0.04
CA VAL A 93 -6.99 6.40 0.18
C VAL A 93 -7.78 6.26 -1.12
N ASP A 94 -7.84 5.04 -1.65
CA ASP A 94 -8.81 4.64 -2.66
C ASP A 94 -10.13 4.32 -1.98
N MET A 95 -11.04 5.30 -1.95
CA MET A 95 -12.36 5.14 -1.32
C MET A 95 -13.24 4.11 -2.03
N LYS A 96 -13.04 3.90 -3.34
CA LYS A 96 -13.86 2.99 -4.15
C LYS A 96 -13.53 1.53 -3.82
N ASN A 97 -12.24 1.22 -3.69
CA ASN A 97 -11.76 -0.13 -3.39
C ASN A 97 -11.43 -0.34 -1.90
N LYS A 98 -11.55 0.71 -1.07
CA LYS A 98 -11.17 0.74 0.36
C LYS A 98 -9.71 0.37 0.60
N ILE A 99 -8.82 0.84 -0.27
CA ILE A 99 -7.38 0.59 -0.17
C ILE A 99 -6.71 1.83 0.40
N VAL A 100 -5.83 1.65 1.38
CA VAL A 100 -5.05 2.73 1.99
C VAL A 100 -3.58 2.40 1.83
N THR A 101 -2.80 3.36 1.33
CA THR A 101 -1.38 3.15 1.03
C THR A 101 -0.50 4.28 1.54
N THR A 102 0.72 3.97 1.98
CA THR A 102 1.71 4.99 2.39
C THR A 102 3.14 4.61 1.97
N PRO A 103 4.00 5.58 1.60
CA PRO A 103 5.34 5.29 1.09
C PRO A 103 6.28 4.68 2.13
N ALA A 104 6.13 5.06 3.41
CA ALA A 104 7.01 4.64 4.50
C ALA A 104 8.51 4.72 4.12
N PHE A 105 9.24 3.59 4.18
CA PHE A 105 10.68 3.51 3.89
C PHE A 105 11.04 3.63 2.40
N MET A 106 10.08 3.85 1.50
CA MET A 106 10.38 4.26 0.12
C MET A 106 10.96 5.68 0.05
N CYS A 107 10.86 6.45 1.15
CA CYS A 107 11.39 7.79 1.33
C CYS A 107 12.56 7.77 2.33
N GLU A 108 13.71 8.31 1.94
CA GLU A 108 14.85 8.55 2.83
C GLU A 108 14.58 9.78 3.69
N THR A 109 14.11 9.55 4.91
CA THR A 109 13.68 10.60 5.85
C THR A 109 13.83 10.16 7.31
N HIS A 110 13.59 11.06 8.25
CA HIS A 110 13.59 10.71 9.67
C HIS A 110 12.44 9.77 10.04
N LEU A 111 12.71 8.83 10.96
CA LEU A 111 11.75 7.80 11.37
C LEU A 111 10.39 8.35 11.86
N HIS A 112 10.38 9.52 12.50
CA HIS A 112 9.14 10.12 13.00
C HIS A 112 8.18 10.48 11.85
N HIS A 113 8.69 10.88 10.69
CA HIS A 113 7.89 11.18 9.52
C HIS A 113 7.24 9.93 8.91
N ILE A 114 7.97 8.81 8.91
CA ILE A 114 7.44 7.50 8.51
C ILE A 114 6.35 7.05 9.49
N PHE A 115 6.58 7.27 10.79
CA PHE A 115 5.60 6.94 11.83
C PHE A 115 4.30 7.73 11.66
N ASP A 116 4.39 9.03 11.35
CA ASP A 116 3.22 9.87 11.08
C ASP A 116 2.40 9.33 9.88
N GLY A 117 3.06 8.98 8.78
CA GLY A 117 2.40 8.41 7.59
C GLY A 117 1.74 7.04 7.85
N ILE A 118 2.42 6.16 8.58
CA ILE A 118 1.85 4.87 9.00
C ILE A 118 0.66 5.09 9.96
N GLY A 119 0.77 6.05 10.87
CA GLY A 119 -0.31 6.43 11.78
C GLY A 119 -1.55 6.90 11.02
N ALA A 120 -1.38 7.76 10.01
CA ALA A 120 -2.45 8.18 9.12
C ALA A 120 -3.08 7.00 8.37
N MET A 121 -2.26 6.09 7.81
CA MET A 121 -2.76 4.90 7.13
C MET A 121 -3.64 4.04 8.07
N VAL A 122 -3.18 3.77 9.30
CA VAL A 122 -3.93 2.97 10.27
C VAL A 122 -5.24 3.66 10.65
N ALA A 123 -5.21 4.98 10.88
CA ALA A 123 -6.41 5.75 11.19
C ALA A 123 -7.45 5.69 10.06
N ASP A 124 -7.02 5.78 8.80
CA ASP A 124 -7.89 5.66 7.64
C ASP A 124 -8.46 4.25 7.45
N VAL A 125 -7.65 3.21 7.69
CA VAL A 125 -8.13 1.82 7.66
C VAL A 125 -9.21 1.59 8.73
N ILE A 126 -9.02 2.12 9.95
CA ILE A 126 -10.00 2.03 11.03
C ILE A 126 -11.28 2.78 10.64
N ARG A 127 -11.15 4.01 10.11
CA ARG A 127 -12.28 4.83 9.64
C ARG A 127 -13.10 4.10 8.57
N LEU A 128 -12.45 3.41 7.64
CA LEU A 128 -13.12 2.60 6.61
C LEU A 128 -13.70 1.28 7.13
N SER A 129 -13.22 0.80 8.28
CA SER A 129 -13.73 -0.41 8.94
C SER A 129 -15.07 -0.20 9.65
N GLY A 130 -15.54 1.05 9.78
CA GLY A 130 -16.85 1.36 10.36
C GLY A 130 -16.97 0.98 11.85
N LYS A 131 -15.86 0.97 12.59
CA LYS A 131 -15.81 0.76 14.03
C LYS A 131 -15.48 2.05 14.76
#